data_AF-A0A8X6V0N5-F1
#
_entry.id   AF-A0A8X6V0N5-F1
#
_cell.length_a   1.000
_cell.length_b   1.000
_cell.length_c   1.000
_cell.angle_alpha   90.00
_cell.angle_beta   90.00
_cell.angle_gamma   90.00
#
_symmetry.space_group_name_H-M   'P 1'
#
loop_
_entity.id
_entity.type
_entity.pdbx_description
1 polymer ?
#
loop_
_entity_poly.entity_id
_entity_poly.type
_entity_poly.pdbx_seq_one_letter_code
_entity_poly.pdbx_strand_id
1 'polypeptide(L)' 'MVWGGIGYHSRTPLVRIAGTLNSQCYISELLEPVVLRYLQGLATAIFQQDNARPHVTRIVLRQSPD' A
#
# COMPACT_ATOMS: atom_id res chain seq x y z
N MET A 1 -1.66 5.15 14.10
CA MET A 1 -2.24 3.99 13.36
C MET A 1 -1.09 3.07 12.97
N VAL A 2 -1.33 1.79 12.72
CA VAL A 2 -0.30 0.87 12.19
C VAL A 2 -0.84 0.25 10.91
N TRP A 3 0.03 0.09 9.91
CA TRP A 3 -0.28 -0.56 8.65
C TRP A 3 0.63 -1.77 8.42
N GLY A 4 0.09 -2.81 7.79
CA GLY A 4 0.86 -3.99 7.39
C GLY A 4 0.08 -4.82 6.37
N GLY A 5 0.81 -5.46 5.47
CA GLY A 5 0.30 -6.46 4.53
C GLY A 5 0.78 -7.85 4.90
N ILE A 6 -0.05 -8.85 4.63
CA ILE A 6 0.27 -10.27 4.80
C ILE A 6 0.04 -11.02 3.48
N GLY A 7 0.90 -11.99 3.20
CA GLY A 7 0.73 -12.99 2.17
C GLY A 7 0.83 -14.39 2.77
N TYR A 8 0.67 -15.41 1.93
CA TYR A 8 0.60 -16.80 2.40
C TYR A 8 1.87 -17.26 3.15
N HIS A 9 3.07 -16.84 2.71
CA HIS A 9 4.35 -17.23 3.31
C HIS A 9 5.18 -16.05 3.85
N SER A 10 4.67 -14.83 3.78
CA SER A 10 5.46 -13.63 4.06
C SER A 10 4.57 -12.48 4.51
N ARG A 11 5.20 -11.40 4.98
CA ARG A 11 4.53 -10.19 5.42
C ARG A 11 5.39 -8.97 5.14
N THR A 12 4.77 -7.81 5.01
CA THR A 12 5.49 -6.54 5.02
C THR A 12 6.00 -6.23 6.44
N PRO A 13 6.95 -5.31 6.60
CA PRO A 13 7.16 -4.62 7.87
C PRO A 13 5.85 -3.97 8.36
N LEU A 14 5.70 -3.85 9.68
CA LEU A 14 4.64 -3.03 10.27
C LEU A 14 5.10 -1.58 10.31
N VAL A 15 4.32 -0.69 9.70
CA VAL A 15 4.64 0.74 9.63
C VAL A 15 3.76 1.50 10.61
N ARG A 16 4.39 2.29 11.49
CA ARG A 16 3.67 3.20 12.38
C ARG A 16 3.40 4.51 11.66
N ILE A 17 2.13 4.81 11.43
CA ILE A 17 1.69 6.08 10.83
C ILE A 17 1.51 7.10 11.95
N ALA A 18 2.19 8.23 11.81
CA ALA A 18 2.00 9.40 12.68
C ALA A 18 0.75 10.17 12.24
N GLY A 19 -0.23 10.29 13.14
CA GLY A 19 -1.50 10.97 12.83
C GLY A 19 -2.46 10.15 11.96
N THR A 20 -3.25 10.85 11.15
CA THR A 20 -4.30 10.28 10.30
C THR A 20 -3.76 9.94 8.92
N LEU A 21 -4.03 8.73 8.44
CA LEU A 21 -3.67 8.31 7.09
C LEU A 21 -4.50 9.09 6.05
N ASN A 22 -3.83 9.91 5.25
CA ASN A 22 -4.38 10.54 4.06
C ASN A 22 -3.79 9.91 2.80
N SER A 23 -4.36 10.21 1.63
CA SER A 23 -3.93 9.60 0.36
C SER A 23 -2.47 9.86 0.00
N GLN A 24 -1.94 11.04 0.31
CA GLN A 24 -0.55 11.37 0.00
C GLN A 24 0.41 10.57 0.88
N CYS A 25 0.14 10.51 2.19
CA CYS A 25 0.85 9.66 3.14
C CYS A 25 0.73 8.17 2.75
N TYR A 26 -0.44 7.73 2.29
CA TYR A 26 -0.63 6.37 1.79
C TYR A 26 0.29 6.05 0.63
N ILE A 27 0.48 6.97 -0.32
CA ILE A 27 1.40 6.79 -1.44
C ILE A 27 2.85 6.79 -0.96
N SER A 28 3.28 7.87 -0.31
CA SER A 28 4.70 8.13 -0.05
C SER A 28 5.28 7.31 1.10
N GLU A 29 4.47 6.91 2.08
CA GLU A 29 4.93 6.16 3.25
C GLU A 29 4.60 4.67 3.19
N LEU A 30 3.59 4.25 2.40
CA LEU A 30 3.15 2.85 2.34
C LEU A 30 3.29 2.24 0.94
N LEU A 31 2.61 2.80 -0.07
CA LEU A 31 2.57 2.15 -1.39
C LEU A 31 3.95 2.08 -2.04
N GLU A 32 4.64 3.20 -2.15
CA GLU A 32 5.94 3.28 -2.82
C GLU A 32 7.07 2.54 -2.06
N PRO A 33 7.31 2.82 -0.77
CA PRO A 33 8.45 2.21 -0.08
C PRO A 33 8.19 0.79 0.43
N VAL A 34 6.93 0.39 0.68
CA VAL A 34 6.62 -0.89 1.34
C VAL A 34 5.87 -1.84 0.40
N VAL A 35 4.72 -1.45 -0.12
CA VAL A 35 3.86 -2.35 -0.91
C VAL A 35 4.53 -2.72 -2.22
N LEU A 36 4.98 -1.74 -2.99
CA LEU A 36 5.64 -1.97 -4.28
C LEU A 36 6.86 -2.86 -4.14
N ARG A 37 7.72 -2.59 -3.16
CA ARG A 37 8.92 -3.40 -2.89
C ARG A 37 8.58 -4.83 -2.51
N TYR A 38 7.56 -5.02 -1.67
CA TYR A 38 7.10 -6.34 -1.27
C TYR A 38 6.54 -7.12 -2.47
N LEU A 39 5.68 -6.50 -3.28
CA LEU A 39 5.07 -7.15 -4.45
C LEU A 39 6.09 -7.47 -5.55
N GLN A 40 7.08 -6.61 -5.77
CA GLN A 40 8.18 -6.86 -6.72
C GLN A 40 9.01 -8.10 -6.37
N GLY A 41 9.02 -8.51 -5.09
CA GLY A 41 9.68 -9.73 -4.63
C GLY A 41 8.86 -11.01 -4.82
N LEU A 42 7.63 -10.92 -5.32
CA LEU A 42 6.72 -12.06 -5.49
C LEU A 42 6.49 -12.36 -6.97
N ALA A 43 6.60 -13.63 -7.36
CA ALA A 43 6.43 -14.05 -8.75
C ALA A 43 5.02 -13.76 -9.30
N THR A 44 3.99 -13.98 -8.47
CA THR A 44 2.59 -13.68 -8.77
C THR A 44 1.92 -13.18 -7.50
N ALA A 45 1.46 -11.93 -7.51
CA ALA A 45 0.76 -11.34 -6.37
C ALA A 45 -0.36 -10.41 -6.82
N ILE A 46 -1.46 -10.44 -6.10
CA ILE A 46 -2.56 -9.48 -6.23
C ILE A 46 -2.56 -8.63 -4.97
N PHE A 47 -2.57 -7.31 -5.15
CA PHE A 47 -2.69 -6.39 -4.03
C PHE A 47 -4.15 -6.23 -3.64
N GLN A 48 -4.48 -6.59 -2.40
CA GLN A 48 -5.82 -6.41 -1.83
C GLN A 48 -5.77 -5.38 -0.70
N GLN A 49 -6.73 -4.46 -0.70
CA GLN A 49 -6.96 -3.46 0.33
C GLN A 49 -8.47 -3.22 0.49
N ASP A 50 -8.87 -2.55 1.58
CA ASP A 50 -10.26 -2.11 1.76
C ASP A 50 -10.60 -0.85 0.94
N ASN A 51 -11.86 -0.43 0.99
CA ASN A 51 -12.36 0.77 0.30
C ASN A 51 -12.23 2.06 1.14
N ALA A 52 -11.33 2.11 2.13
CA ALA A 52 -11.15 3.33 2.91
C ALA A 52 -10.78 4.50 2.00
N ARG A 53 -11.34 5.69 2.28
CA ARG A 53 -11.19 6.87 1.40
C ARG A 53 -9.75 7.12 0.91
N PRO A 54 -8.71 7.07 1.76
CA PRO A 54 -7.32 7.26 1.31
C PRO A 54 -6.91 6.29 0.20
N HIS A 55 -7.36 5.03 0.25
CA HIS A 55 -6.97 3.95 -0.65
C HIS A 55 -7.62 4.02 -2.03
N VAL A 56 -8.77 4.70 -2.15
CA VAL A 56 -9.57 4.73 -3.39
C VAL A 56 -9.65 6.12 -4.02
N THR A 57 -8.82 7.06 -3.57
CA THR A 57 -8.74 8.38 -4.22
C THR A 57 -8.12 8.31 -5.61
N ARG A 58 -8.50 9.26 -6.47
CA ARG A 58 -7.98 9.36 -7.85
C ARG A 58 -6.45 9.39 -7.93
N ILE A 59 -5.78 10.02 -6.96
CA ILE A 59 -4.31 10.08 -6.95
C ILE A 59 -3.66 8.74 -6.62
N VAL A 60 -4.36 7.87 -5.88
CA VAL A 60 -3.90 6.52 -5.52
C VAL A 60 -4.22 5.51 -6.61
N LEU A 61 -5.39 5.62 -7.23
CA LEU A 61 -5.83 4.68 -8.27
C LEU A 61 -5.32 5.02 -9.68
N ARG A 62 -4.47 6.04 -9.82
CA ARG A 62 -4.02 6.48 -11.14
C ARG A 62 -3.26 5.35 -11.83
N GLN A 63 -3.87 4.76 -12.85
CA GLN A 63 -3.20 3.86 -13.78
C GLN A 63 -2.29 4.70 -14.68
N SER A 64 -1.09 4.21 -14.99
CA SER A 64 -0.24 4.82 -16.02
C SER A 64 -1.08 4.98 -17.29
N PRO A 65 -1.08 6.16 -17.96
CA PRO A 65 -1.71 6.26 -19.26
C PRO A 65 -1.01 5.29 -20.23
N ASP A 66 -1.81 4.52 -20.96
CA ASP A 66 -1.38 3.66 -22.06
C ASP A 66 -0.61 4.44 -23.13
#